data_AF-A0A3D5WIC8-F1
#
_entry.id   AF-A0A3D5WIC8-F1
#
_cell.length_a   1.000
_cell.length_b   1.000
_cell.length_c   1.000
_cell.angle_alpha   90.00
_cell.angle_beta   90.00
_cell.angle_gamma   90.00
#
_symmetry.space_group_name_H-M   'P 1'
#
loop_
_entity.id
_entity.type
_entity.pdbx_description
1 polymer ?
#
loop_
_entity_poly.entity_id
_entity_poly.type
_entity_poly.pdbx_seq_one_letter_code
_entity_poly.pdbx_strand_id
1 'polypeptide(L)' 'MKGFEKYQKSYFMPPEDCYEWVKKDAIDKPPVWCSVDLRDGNQALIEPMSLDEKIEFFKMLVKIGFKEIEVGFPAA' A
#
# COMPACT_ATOMS: atom_id res chain seq x y z
N MET A 1 15.01 11.75 -32.82
CA MET A 1 13.80 11.77 -31.96
C MET A 1 14.23 12.00 -30.53
N LYS A 2 13.71 13.02 -29.85
CA LYS A 2 14.05 13.26 -28.45
C LYS A 2 13.21 12.31 -27.59
N GLY A 3 13.84 11.51 -26.73
CA GLY A 3 13.18 10.42 -25.99
C GLY A 3 12.03 10.85 -25.08
N PHE A 4 11.91 12.15 -24.76
CA PHE A 4 10.84 12.69 -23.93
C PHE A 4 9.46 12.66 -24.60
N GLU A 5 9.40 12.65 -25.94
CA GLU A 5 8.13 12.66 -26.69
C GLU A 5 7.31 11.37 -26.47
N LYS A 6 7.92 10.33 -25.87
CA LYS A 6 7.27 9.07 -25.53
C LYS A 6 6.39 9.15 -24.27
N TYR A 7 6.45 10.25 -23.53
CA TYR A 7 5.77 10.41 -22.25
C TYR A 7 4.73 11.51 -22.34
N GLN A 8 3.56 11.27 -21.74
CA GLN A 8 2.47 12.22 -21.63
C GLN A 8 2.02 12.36 -20.18
N LYS A 9 1.36 13.47 -19.85
CA LYS A 9 0.71 13.62 -18.54
C LYS A 9 -0.35 12.51 -18.39
N SER A 10 -0.25 11.73 -17.33
CA SER A 10 -1.10 10.55 -17.09
C SER A 10 -2.16 10.75 -16.02
N TYR A 11 -2.45 12.00 -15.64
CA TYR A 11 -3.46 12.30 -14.63
C TYR A 11 -4.69 12.96 -15.25
N PHE A 12 -5.82 12.74 -14.58
CA PHE A 12 -7.05 13.47 -14.81
C PHE A 12 -7.23 14.48 -13.69
N MET A 13 -7.73 15.67 -14.01
CA MET A 13 -8.14 16.61 -12.97
C MET A 13 -9.31 16.00 -12.19
N PRO A 14 -9.33 16.12 -10.85
CA PRO A 14 -10.48 15.70 -10.09
C PRO A 14 -11.73 16.48 -10.56
N PRO A 15 -12.91 15.88 -10.52
CA PRO A 15 -14.14 16.51 -10.98
C PRO A 15 -14.54 17.71 -10.11
N GLU A 16 -14.04 17.78 -8.87
CA GLU A 16 -14.29 18.83 -7.90
C GLU A 16 -13.00 19.17 -7.14
N ASP A 17 -12.94 20.38 -6.59
CA ASP A 17 -11.80 20.85 -5.81
C ASP A 17 -11.67 20.05 -4.49
N CYS A 18 -10.51 19.41 -4.29
CA CYS A 18 -10.23 18.57 -3.11
C CYS A 18 -8.99 19.02 -2.33
N TYR A 19 -8.92 20.31 -2.00
CA TYR A 19 -7.75 20.94 -1.35
C TYR A 19 -7.82 20.98 0.18
N GLU A 20 -8.81 20.36 0.84
CA GLU A 20 -9.01 20.46 2.30
C GLU A 20 -7.78 20.08 3.13
N TRP A 21 -6.89 19.22 2.60
CA TRP A 21 -5.63 18.87 3.26
C TRP A 21 -4.71 20.08 3.48
N VAL A 22 -4.76 21.12 2.63
CA VAL A 22 -3.93 22.33 2.77
C VAL A 22 -4.38 23.23 3.91
N LYS A 23 -5.63 23.05 4.38
CA LYS A 23 -6.21 23.84 5.48
C LYS A 23 -5.89 23.26 6.86
N LYS A 24 -5.30 22.06 6.92
CA LYS A 24 -4.91 21.41 8.18
C LYS A 24 -3.45 21.68 8.49
N ASP A 25 -3.17 22.12 9.71
CA ASP A 25 -1.81 22.37 10.19
C ASP A 25 -1.04 21.05 10.45
N ALA A 26 -1.71 20.07 11.07
CA ALA A 26 -1.13 18.77 11.38
C ALA A 26 -2.17 17.64 11.43
N ILE A 27 -1.69 16.40 11.46
CA ILE A 27 -2.49 15.19 11.72
C ILE A 27 -2.71 15.08 13.24
N ASP A 28 -3.95 14.88 13.67
CA ASP A 28 -4.36 14.83 15.08
C ASP A 28 -4.54 13.41 15.64
N LYS A 29 -4.75 12.43 14.77
CA LYS A 29 -5.00 11.03 15.13
C LYS A 29 -4.37 10.07 14.14
N PRO A 30 -3.95 8.88 14.59
CA PRO A 30 -3.49 7.85 13.67
C PRO A 30 -4.63 7.42 12.74
N PRO A 31 -4.35 7.14 11.46
CA PRO A 31 -5.30 6.49 10.59
C PRO A 31 -5.51 5.03 11.02
N VAL A 32 -6.51 4.39 10.42
CA VAL A 32 -6.58 2.92 10.43
C VAL A 32 -5.49 2.42 9.49
N TRP A 33 -4.65 1.52 10.00
CA TRP A 33 -3.56 0.93 9.23
C TRP A 33 -3.97 -0.43 8.70
N CYS A 34 -3.80 -0.62 7.39
CA CYS A 34 -3.91 -1.91 6.73
C CYS A 34 -2.54 -2.31 6.17
N SER A 35 -2.00 -3.43 6.67
CA SER A 35 -0.75 -4.01 6.14
C SER A 35 -1.08 -4.92 4.97
N VAL A 36 -0.40 -4.72 3.84
CA VAL A 36 -0.59 -5.52 2.61
C VAL A 36 0.61 -6.43 2.32
N ASP A 37 1.53 -6.54 3.28
CA ASP A 37 2.85 -7.10 3.04
C ASP A 37 2.81 -8.61 2.72
N LEU A 38 1.84 -9.36 3.25
CA LEU A 38 1.68 -10.80 2.97
C LEU A 38 1.15 -11.10 1.56
N ARG A 39 0.58 -10.08 0.89
CA ARG A 39 0.01 -10.20 -0.46
C ARG A 39 0.79 -9.35 -1.44
N ASP A 40 0.65 -8.03 -1.40
CA ASP A 40 1.24 -7.12 -2.38
C ASP A 40 2.77 -7.06 -2.22
N GLY A 41 3.24 -6.98 -0.97
CA GLY A 41 4.67 -7.08 -0.66
C GLY A 41 5.26 -8.42 -1.12
N ASN A 42 4.60 -9.52 -0.80
CA ASN A 42 5.01 -10.86 -1.21
C ASN A 42 5.06 -11.05 -2.74
N GLN A 43 4.19 -10.38 -3.50
CA GLN A 43 4.18 -10.43 -4.97
C GLN A 43 5.36 -9.69 -5.61
N ALA A 44 5.96 -8.73 -4.92
CA ALA A 44 7.10 -7.96 -5.42
C ALA A 44 8.45 -8.64 -5.16
N LEU A 45 8.50 -9.71 -4.36
CA LEU A 45 9.73 -10.43 -4.07
C LEU A 45 10.17 -11.29 -5.26
N ILE A 46 11.50 -11.34 -5.49
CA ILE A 46 12.09 -12.26 -6.48
C ILE A 46 11.80 -13.71 -6.08
N GLU A 47 12.00 -14.03 -4.80
CA GLU A 47 11.65 -15.31 -4.19
C GLU A 47 10.49 -15.07 -3.21
N PRO A 48 9.29 -15.59 -3.48
CA PRO A 48 8.15 -15.43 -2.59
C PRO A 48 8.39 -16.07 -1.22
N MET A 49 7.78 -15.49 -0.18
CA MET A 49 7.83 -16.07 1.16
C MET A 49 7.23 -17.48 1.19
N SER A 50 7.93 -18.37 1.87
CA SER A 50 7.43 -19.68 2.30
C SER A 50 6.28 -19.53 3.30
N LEU A 51 5.59 -20.64 3.58
CA LEU A 51 4.48 -20.64 4.55
C LEU A 51 4.96 -20.24 5.96
N ASP A 52 6.11 -20.73 6.39
CA ASP A 52 6.64 -20.46 7.72
C ASP A 52 7.02 -18.98 7.89
N GLU A 53 7.64 -18.38 6.87
CA GLU A 53 7.95 -16.95 6.83
C GLU A 53 6.67 -16.11 6.86
N LYS A 54 5.63 -16.50 6.10
CA LYS A 54 4.32 -15.82 6.15
C LYS A 54 3.68 -15.87 7.53
N ILE A 55 3.75 -17.01 8.21
CA ILE A 55 3.19 -17.18 9.56
C ILE A 55 3.99 -16.35 10.57
N GLU A 56 5.31 -16.36 10.50
CA GLU A 56 6.18 -15.55 11.36
C GLU A 56 5.87 -14.06 11.18
N PHE A 57 5.79 -13.60 9.93
CA PHE A 57 5.55 -12.22 9.60
C PHE A 57 4.14 -11.77 9.99
N PHE A 58 3.12 -12.61 9.77
CA PHE A 58 1.77 -12.36 10.28
C PHE A 58 1.76 -12.17 11.80
N LYS A 59 2.42 -13.06 12.56
CA LYS A 59 2.51 -12.95 14.03
C LYS A 59 3.20 -11.67 14.46
N MET A 60 4.24 -11.25 13.74
CA MET A 60 4.92 -9.98 13.97
C MET A 60 3.97 -8.78 13.78
N LEU A 61 3.23 -8.73 12.67
CA LEU A 61 2.27 -7.65 12.38
C LEU A 61 1.17 -7.58 13.45
N VAL A 62 0.66 -8.73 13.89
CA VAL A 62 -0.31 -8.81 15.00
C VAL A 62 0.30 -8.28 16.29
N LYS A 63 1.56 -8.63 16.60
CA LYS A 63 2.27 -8.17 17.80
C LYS A 63 2.51 -6.66 17.79
N ILE A 64 2.77 -6.05 16.62
CA ILE A 64 2.90 -4.60 16.45
C ILE A 64 1.56 -3.89 16.73
N GLY A 65 0.45 -4.54 16.41
CA GLY A 65 -0.90 -4.05 16.70
C GLY A 65 -1.74 -3.73 15.46
N PHE A 66 -1.32 -4.14 14.27
CA PHE A 66 -2.15 -4.04 13.07
C PHE A 66 -3.49 -4.75 13.27
N LYS A 67 -4.56 -4.11 12.81
CA LYS A 67 -5.94 -4.62 12.92
C LYS A 67 -6.50 -5.06 11.56
N GLU A 68 -5.95 -4.52 10.48
CA GLU A 68 -6.26 -4.92 9.11
C GLU A 68 -4.97 -5.43 8.46
N ILE A 69 -5.01 -6.65 7.94
CA ILE A 69 -3.88 -7.33 7.28
C ILE A 69 -4.42 -8.09 6.06
N GLU A 70 -3.94 -7.78 4.86
CA GLU A 70 -4.24 -8.53 3.64
C GLU A 70 -3.38 -9.80 3.60
N VAL A 71 -4.01 -10.97 3.75
CA VAL A 71 -3.30 -12.27 3.90
C VAL A 71 -3.03 -13.02 2.58
N GLY A 72 -3.63 -12.57 1.47
CA GLY A 72 -3.45 -13.21 0.17
C GLY A 72 -4.59 -12.93 -0.80
N PHE A 73 -4.47 -13.47 -2.01
CA PHE A 73 -5.49 -13.39 -3.05
C PHE A 73 -5.90 -14.82 -3.47
N PRO A 74 -6.88 -15.46 -2.80
CA PRO A 74 -7.12 -16.90 -2.91
C PRO A 74 -7.81 -17.34 -4.20
N ALA A 75 -8.22 -16.40 -5.05
CA ALA A 75 -8.92 -16.65 -6.31
C ALA A 75 -8.01 -16.60 -7.55
N ALA A 76 -6.71 -16.34 -7.36
CA ALA A 76 -5.69 -16.32 -8.41
C ALA A 76 -4.76 -17.53 -8.30
#